data_AF-A0A817PZ21-F1
#
_entry.id   AF-A0A817PZ21-F1
#
_cell.length_a   1.000
_cell.length_b   1.000
_cell.length_c   1.000
_cell.angle_alpha   90.00
_cell.angle_beta   90.00
_cell.angle_gamma   90.00
#
_symmetry.space_group_name_H-M   'P 1'
#
loop_
_entity.id
_entity.type
_entity.pdbx_description
1 polymer ?
#
loop_
_entity_poly.entity_id
_entity_poly.type
_entity_poly.pdbx_seq_one_letter_code
_entity_poly.pdbx_strand_id
1 'polypeptide(L)'
;MPVTTLPAGNATIPVNNTVTPTSAIPANNTIMPVTTLPAGNATIPVNNTVTPTSAIPANNSTTPTTTILANNATIPVNNTTTSTTIIPANNSTTATTTIPSNNATTTTITMITSTISTTTMPVTNTTTPGSSSSTRTSISSYKNCYQPIITLTPANSSLSSPLQYRRSEAFSISSYIQLNCSGSLSNTIEWKISHCTSTICSSETLQEQTIITTLSELYIPELTLDYGTYQFTLTVRMFAARQLSSEASAYIQIIPSNIVVNLVQFGPTMITRGYQQDLILDPGSYSIDPDTITFNASNWNYEYYCRIYPDYSFPSILGTDLPLDDPRTQQFNSSCFSNQSGLNYVGATNSPKSSLIILGNSLKSSQTYQFKVTMLNLQNSSVQGFDYLLVKVERNQQMLIVMGCVISTLCGENVEYQYVNPTTQVALFSTCTDNCQSINNITWNIYQGVMNTTSNVVQWTAFQNVKQYENIWFFGSNTANFTAKNNLFVSNALINYWRFEVVYSSSLQNGSSTIDFEINQSPQ
;
A
#
# COMPACT_ATOMS: atom_id res chain seq x y z
N MET A 1 52.63 -23.23 -43.43
CA MET A 1 53.41 -23.28 -44.69
C MET A 1 52.56 -24.01 -45.73
N PRO A 2 52.63 -23.65 -47.02
CA PRO A 2 53.41 -22.54 -47.61
C PRO A 2 52.72 -21.18 -47.43
N VAL A 3 53.30 -20.15 -48.07
CA VAL A 3 52.77 -18.78 -48.23
C VAL A 3 52.88 -18.43 -49.71
N THR A 4 51.91 -17.69 -50.25
CA THR A 4 52.02 -16.96 -51.52
C THR A 4 51.44 -15.56 -51.34
N THR A 5 51.93 -14.58 -52.11
CA THR A 5 51.83 -13.15 -51.78
C THR A 5 51.54 -12.26 -52.98
N LEU A 6 50.70 -11.23 -52.75
CA LEU A 6 50.57 -9.99 -53.54
C LEU A 6 50.03 -10.14 -54.99
N PRO A 7 49.63 -9.03 -55.66
CA PRO A 7 49.72 -7.63 -55.27
C PRO A 7 48.36 -6.91 -55.04
N ALA A 8 48.44 -5.68 -54.55
CA ALA A 8 47.29 -4.78 -54.37
C ALA A 8 47.03 -3.92 -55.61
N GLY A 9 45.79 -3.42 -55.76
CA GLY A 9 45.41 -2.43 -56.75
C GLY A 9 44.19 -1.62 -56.29
N ASN A 10 44.36 -0.32 -56.05
CA ASN A 10 43.27 0.57 -55.62
C ASN A 10 42.61 1.26 -56.83
N ALA A 11 41.29 1.11 -56.97
CA ALA A 11 40.44 1.98 -57.77
C ALA A 11 39.00 1.97 -57.20
N THR A 12 38.40 3.14 -56.99
CA THR A 12 37.12 3.30 -56.27
C THR A 12 36.01 3.83 -57.17
N ILE A 13 34.88 3.13 -57.23
CA ILE A 13 33.56 3.61 -57.69
C ILE A 13 32.52 3.03 -56.70
N PRO A 14 31.49 3.79 -56.27
CA PRO A 14 30.68 3.42 -55.10
C PRO A 14 29.58 2.38 -55.37
N VAL A 15 29.19 1.67 -54.32
CA VAL A 15 28.00 0.79 -54.27
C VAL A 15 27.13 1.20 -53.08
N ASN A 16 25.81 1.26 -53.31
CA ASN A 16 24.79 1.44 -52.27
C ASN A 16 23.90 0.19 -52.19
N ASN A 17 23.30 -0.07 -51.01
CA ASN A 17 22.65 -1.31 -50.55
C ASN A 17 23.69 -2.41 -50.16
N THR A 18 23.62 -3.07 -48.99
CA THR A 18 22.47 -3.80 -48.40
C THR A 18 22.55 -4.04 -46.87
N VAL A 19 21.40 -3.93 -46.19
CA VAL A 19 20.80 -4.86 -45.19
C VAL A 19 21.62 -5.41 -43.98
N THR A 20 21.09 -5.17 -42.76
CA THR A 20 21.36 -5.84 -41.44
C THR A 20 22.74 -5.66 -40.76
N PRO A 21 22.89 -5.88 -39.42
CA PRO A 21 21.95 -6.47 -38.45
C PRO A 21 21.66 -5.61 -37.18
N THR A 22 20.99 -6.23 -36.22
CA THR A 22 20.64 -5.76 -34.86
C THR A 22 21.82 -5.25 -34.02
N SER A 23 21.59 -4.23 -33.21
CA SER A 23 22.30 -3.98 -31.94
C SER A 23 21.32 -3.42 -30.90
N ALA A 24 21.57 -3.69 -29.61
CA ALA A 24 20.63 -3.38 -28.53
C ALA A 24 20.83 -1.97 -27.96
N ILE A 25 19.75 -1.36 -27.47
CA ILE A 25 19.79 -0.18 -26.60
C ILE A 25 19.65 -0.66 -25.14
N PRO A 26 20.47 -0.21 -24.17
CA PRO A 26 20.55 -0.86 -22.86
C PRO A 26 19.39 -0.47 -21.93
N ALA A 27 18.91 -1.44 -21.17
CA ALA A 27 18.16 -1.16 -19.95
C ALA A 27 19.15 -0.77 -18.83
N ASN A 28 19.23 0.51 -18.48
CA ASN A 28 19.57 0.90 -17.11
C ASN A 28 19.01 2.29 -16.77
N ASN A 29 18.13 2.33 -15.78
CA ASN A 29 17.79 3.56 -15.05
C ASN A 29 17.53 3.21 -13.57
N THR A 30 18.44 2.43 -12.99
CA THR A 30 18.42 2.12 -11.56
C THR A 30 18.76 3.37 -10.74
N ILE A 31 17.73 4.02 -10.20
CA ILE A 31 17.89 5.05 -9.18
C ILE A 31 18.31 4.34 -7.88
N MET A 32 19.62 4.26 -7.62
CA MET A 32 20.10 3.81 -6.31
C MET A 32 19.76 4.87 -5.24
N PRO A 33 19.15 4.49 -4.11
CA PRO A 33 19.14 5.35 -2.94
C PRO A 33 20.56 5.40 -2.36
N VAL A 34 21.21 6.57 -2.42
CA VAL A 34 22.56 6.75 -1.89
C VAL A 34 22.53 6.81 -0.37
N THR A 35 22.78 5.68 0.29
CA THR A 35 23.06 5.62 1.71
C THR A 35 24.50 6.09 1.99
N THR A 36 24.62 7.22 2.70
CA THR A 36 25.81 7.66 3.45
C THR A 36 27.19 7.54 2.76
N LEU A 37 27.68 8.64 2.18
CA LEU A 37 29.13 8.86 2.03
C LEU A 37 29.67 9.72 3.18
N PRO A 38 30.89 9.46 3.71
CA PRO A 38 31.47 10.21 4.82
C PRO A 38 32.04 11.57 4.38
N ALA A 39 32.24 12.47 5.35
CA ALA A 39 32.71 13.83 5.10
C ALA A 39 34.16 13.87 4.57
N GLY A 40 34.35 14.50 3.41
CA GLY A 40 35.66 14.80 2.82
C GLY A 40 35.52 15.79 1.66
N ASN A 41 36.39 16.80 1.59
CA ASN A 41 36.30 17.86 0.57
C ASN A 41 36.63 17.34 -0.83
N ALA A 42 35.71 17.52 -1.78
CA ALA A 42 35.97 17.41 -3.21
C ALA A 42 35.15 18.45 -3.99
N THR A 43 35.80 19.24 -4.85
CA THR A 43 35.18 20.25 -5.71
C THR A 43 35.40 19.91 -7.17
N ILE A 44 34.33 19.89 -7.97
CA ILE A 44 34.39 19.69 -9.43
C ILE A 44 33.59 20.83 -10.11
N PRO A 45 34.10 21.47 -11.16
CA PRO A 45 33.50 22.69 -11.73
C PRO A 45 32.37 22.41 -12.74
N VAL A 46 31.45 23.37 -12.84
CA VAL A 46 30.43 23.46 -13.91
C VAL A 46 30.97 24.37 -15.02
N ASN A 47 30.66 24.09 -16.30
CA ASN A 47 30.97 24.98 -17.41
C ASN A 47 29.87 25.03 -18.49
N ASN A 48 29.83 26.15 -19.22
CA ASN A 48 29.01 26.48 -20.40
C ASN A 48 27.48 26.53 -20.24
N THR A 49 26.99 27.75 -19.98
CA THR A 49 25.64 28.21 -20.34
C THR A 49 25.61 28.83 -21.75
N VAL A 50 24.55 28.60 -22.53
CA VAL A 50 24.14 29.49 -23.65
C VAL A 50 22.61 29.59 -23.68
N THR A 51 22.06 30.80 -23.82
CA THR A 51 20.61 31.07 -23.96
C THR A 51 20.32 31.93 -25.19
N PRO A 52 19.18 31.69 -25.85
CA PRO A 52 18.12 32.71 -26.02
C PRO A 52 16.69 32.10 -25.94
N THR A 53 15.56 32.80 -25.71
CA THR A 53 15.27 34.22 -25.39
C THR A 53 13.92 34.36 -24.64
N SER A 54 13.51 35.59 -24.34
CA SER A 54 12.16 36.07 -23.94
C SER A 54 10.95 35.46 -24.68
N ALA A 55 9.72 35.36 -24.11
CA ALA A 55 9.13 35.53 -22.75
C ALA A 55 7.62 35.13 -22.89
N ILE A 56 6.55 35.46 -22.12
CA ILE A 56 6.17 36.35 -20.98
C ILE A 56 4.86 35.75 -20.38
N PRO A 57 4.42 35.97 -19.10
CA PRO A 57 5.08 36.19 -17.81
C PRO A 57 4.93 34.97 -16.85
N ALA A 58 5.38 35.10 -15.60
CA ALA A 58 5.21 34.07 -14.56
C ALA A 58 4.16 34.46 -13.49
N ASN A 59 3.57 33.45 -12.85
CA ASN A 59 3.01 33.56 -11.50
C ASN A 59 3.13 32.19 -10.79
N ASN A 60 3.42 32.17 -9.48
CA ASN A 60 3.73 31.00 -8.66
C ASN A 60 4.87 30.09 -9.16
N SER A 61 6.07 30.28 -8.61
CA SER A 61 7.12 29.24 -8.57
C SER A 61 7.76 29.24 -7.18
N THR A 62 7.74 28.08 -6.51
CA THR A 62 8.28 27.90 -5.16
C THR A 62 9.75 27.46 -5.23
N THR A 63 10.67 28.35 -4.85
CA THR A 63 12.10 28.04 -4.74
C THR A 63 12.41 27.17 -3.52
N PRO A 64 13.29 26.16 -3.61
CA PRO A 64 13.71 25.37 -2.45
C PRO A 64 14.70 26.16 -1.57
N THR A 65 14.27 26.64 -0.42
CA THR A 65 15.14 27.33 0.56
C THR A 65 15.86 26.36 1.49
N THR A 66 17.18 26.29 1.37
CA THR A 66 18.08 25.67 2.35
C THR A 66 18.38 26.63 3.51
N THR A 67 17.61 26.56 4.59
CA THR A 67 17.79 27.44 5.76
C THR A 67 18.78 26.87 6.78
N ILE A 68 20.01 27.38 6.76
CA ILE A 68 20.90 27.33 7.93
C ILE A 68 20.37 28.35 8.95
N LEU A 69 20.04 27.92 10.16
CA LEU A 69 19.46 28.81 11.17
C LEU A 69 20.55 29.52 11.98
N ALA A 70 20.50 30.85 11.99
CA ALA A 70 21.22 31.71 12.92
C ALA A 70 20.20 32.46 13.80
N ASN A 71 20.57 32.75 15.06
CA ASN A 71 19.62 33.20 16.07
C ASN A 71 19.18 34.67 15.92
N ASN A 72 18.01 34.98 16.50
CA ASN A 72 17.40 36.30 16.71
C ASN A 72 16.87 37.06 15.47
N ALA A 73 15.61 36.79 15.12
CA ALA A 73 14.72 37.78 14.52
C ALA A 73 13.28 37.55 15.04
N THR A 74 12.56 38.62 15.40
CA THR A 74 11.16 38.57 15.85
C THR A 74 10.26 39.31 14.85
N ILE A 75 9.23 38.61 14.34
CA ILE A 75 8.24 39.13 13.38
C ILE A 75 6.85 38.61 13.82
N PRO A 76 5.79 39.43 13.79
CA PRO A 76 4.48 39.06 14.36
C PRO A 76 3.69 38.08 13.49
N VAL A 77 2.97 37.16 14.13
CA VAL A 77 2.05 36.20 13.49
C VAL A 77 0.63 36.75 13.52
N ASN A 78 -0.06 36.73 12.37
CA ASN A 78 -1.49 37.03 12.30
C ASN A 78 -2.21 36.19 11.23
N ASN A 79 -2.39 34.90 11.51
CA ASN A 79 -3.53 34.08 11.06
C ASN A 79 -3.49 32.69 11.70
N THR A 80 -4.66 32.09 11.93
CA THR A 80 -4.80 30.80 12.62
C THR A 80 -4.91 29.62 11.65
N THR A 81 -3.95 28.70 11.71
CA THR A 81 -4.08 27.35 11.13
C THR A 81 -3.65 26.31 12.16
N THR A 82 -4.56 25.41 12.53
CA THR A 82 -4.30 24.35 13.52
C THR A 82 -3.53 23.19 12.89
N SER A 83 -2.24 23.07 13.21
CA SER A 83 -1.44 21.87 12.96
C SER A 83 -0.82 21.39 14.26
N THR A 84 -1.07 20.14 14.64
CA THR A 84 -0.57 19.53 15.87
C THR A 84 0.86 19.02 15.67
N THR A 85 1.84 19.92 15.73
CA THR A 85 3.26 19.56 15.68
C THR A 85 3.74 19.10 17.07
N ILE A 86 4.11 17.83 17.21
CA ILE A 86 4.73 17.31 18.44
C ILE A 86 6.23 17.63 18.41
N ILE A 87 6.70 18.40 19.38
CA ILE A 87 8.12 18.75 19.55
C ILE A 87 8.60 18.18 20.89
N PRO A 88 9.68 17.38 20.94
CA PRO A 88 10.24 16.86 22.18
C PRO A 88 10.95 17.97 22.97
N ALA A 89 10.23 18.60 23.90
CA ALA A 89 10.73 19.70 24.72
C ALA A 89 11.65 19.20 25.85
N ASN A 90 12.96 19.32 25.66
CA ASN A 90 13.96 19.00 26.69
C ASN A 90 14.82 20.23 27.04
N ASN A 91 14.24 21.20 27.75
CA ASN A 91 14.94 22.17 28.59
C ASN A 91 13.96 22.96 29.47
N SER A 92 14.39 23.33 30.68
CA SER A 92 13.58 24.05 31.67
C SER A 92 13.85 25.56 31.65
N THR A 93 12.81 26.37 31.48
CA THR A 93 12.80 27.79 31.86
C THR A 93 11.43 28.18 32.42
N THR A 94 11.42 28.96 33.49
CA THR A 94 10.20 29.31 34.25
C THR A 94 9.65 30.67 33.83
N ALA A 95 8.37 30.74 33.45
CA ALA A 95 7.66 32.01 33.24
C ALA A 95 6.23 31.92 33.78
N THR A 96 5.86 32.83 34.69
CA THR A 96 4.52 32.92 35.27
C THR A 96 3.70 34.02 34.58
N THR A 97 2.55 33.64 34.04
CA THR A 97 1.54 34.59 33.53
C THR A 97 0.14 34.16 33.95
N THR A 98 -0.59 35.07 34.58
CA THR A 98 -1.98 34.89 35.02
C THR A 98 -2.93 35.65 34.11
N ILE A 99 -4.01 35.01 33.66
CA ILE A 99 -5.10 35.62 32.89
C ILE A 99 -6.45 35.14 33.47
N PRO A 100 -7.52 35.97 33.52
CA PRO A 100 -8.71 35.67 34.31
C PRO A 100 -9.64 34.58 33.73
N SER A 101 -10.48 34.03 34.61
CA SER A 101 -11.55 33.07 34.29
C SER A 101 -12.70 33.69 33.48
N ASN A 102 -13.30 32.90 32.60
CA ASN A 102 -14.71 33.00 32.23
C ASN A 102 -15.27 31.62 31.83
N ASN A 103 -16.57 31.43 31.97
CA ASN A 103 -17.21 30.10 32.02
C ASN A 103 -17.15 29.29 30.71
N ALA A 104 -16.61 28.08 30.79
CA ALA A 104 -17.04 26.91 30.01
C ALA A 104 -16.87 25.64 30.87
N THR A 105 -17.89 24.76 30.90
CA THR A 105 -17.81 23.50 31.63
C THR A 105 -16.96 22.48 30.87
N THR A 106 -15.74 22.25 31.32
CA THR A 106 -14.81 21.28 30.73
C THR A 106 -14.75 20.00 31.57
N THR A 107 -14.94 18.83 30.96
CA THR A 107 -14.77 17.53 31.64
C THR A 107 -13.28 17.24 31.82
N THR A 108 -12.78 17.35 33.06
CA THR A 108 -11.35 17.17 33.35
C THR A 108 -10.92 15.70 33.26
N ILE A 109 -10.18 15.35 32.20
CA ILE A 109 -9.40 14.11 32.17
C ILE A 109 -8.04 14.38 32.82
N THR A 110 -7.85 13.87 34.03
CA THR A 110 -6.63 14.09 34.82
C THR A 110 -5.48 13.20 34.32
N MET A 111 -4.69 13.67 33.36
CA MET A 111 -3.38 13.08 33.08
C MET A 111 -2.40 13.43 34.20
N ILE A 112 -2.02 12.43 35.00
CA ILE A 112 -1.04 12.59 36.09
C ILE A 112 0.37 12.49 35.50
N THR A 113 0.97 13.63 35.15
CA THR A 113 2.40 13.72 34.86
C THR A 113 3.18 13.79 36.18
N SER A 114 4.01 12.78 36.45
CA SER A 114 4.78 12.66 37.70
C SER A 114 6.02 13.57 37.71
N THR A 115 5.86 14.79 38.20
CA THR A 115 6.98 15.71 38.46
C THR A 115 7.89 15.16 39.57
N ILE A 116 9.15 14.88 39.22
CA ILE A 116 10.15 14.37 40.17
C ILE A 116 10.52 15.48 41.17
N SER A 117 10.10 15.31 42.42
CA SER A 117 10.42 16.22 43.54
C SER A 117 11.53 15.62 44.41
N THR A 118 12.76 16.13 44.28
CA THR A 118 13.93 15.69 45.05
C THR A 118 14.02 16.40 46.42
N THR A 119 13.29 15.87 47.41
CA THR A 119 13.36 16.37 48.79
C THR A 119 14.60 15.89 49.53
N THR A 120 15.61 16.75 49.66
CA THR A 120 16.77 16.53 50.54
C THR A 120 16.37 16.76 52.00
N MET A 121 16.44 15.72 52.83
CA MET A 121 16.25 15.85 54.28
C MET A 121 17.57 16.21 54.99
N PRO A 122 17.55 17.07 56.03
CA PRO A 122 18.74 17.45 56.77
C PRO A 122 19.21 16.33 57.71
N VAL A 123 20.53 16.13 57.80
CA VAL A 123 21.14 15.16 58.72
C VAL A 123 21.43 15.84 60.06
N THR A 124 20.70 15.43 61.12
CA THR A 124 21.03 15.78 62.51
C THR A 124 21.87 14.68 63.15
N ASN A 125 23.17 14.95 63.35
CA ASN A 125 24.07 14.03 64.06
C ASN A 125 23.84 14.08 65.58
N THR A 126 23.55 12.92 66.19
CA THR A 126 23.65 12.72 67.65
C THR A 126 24.42 11.43 67.92
N THR A 127 25.54 11.54 68.64
CA THR A 127 26.51 10.45 68.83
C THR A 127 26.46 9.87 70.25
N THR A 128 26.21 8.56 70.35
CA THR A 128 26.53 7.76 71.55
C THR A 128 27.03 6.38 71.11
N PRO A 129 28.21 5.91 71.56
CA PRO A 129 28.76 4.63 71.14
C PRO A 129 28.12 3.47 71.92
N GLY A 130 27.62 2.47 71.19
CA GLY A 130 27.11 1.21 71.75
C GLY A 130 27.44 0.05 70.82
N SER A 131 28.38 -0.81 71.21
CA SER A 131 28.88 -1.89 70.38
C SER A 131 28.00 -3.15 70.47
N SER A 132 27.32 -3.51 69.39
CA SER A 132 26.80 -4.86 69.21
C SER A 132 26.98 -5.34 67.77
N SER A 133 27.47 -6.56 67.62
CA SER A 133 27.56 -7.23 66.31
C SER A 133 26.14 -7.54 65.83
N SER A 134 25.77 -6.96 64.69
CA SER A 134 24.56 -7.33 63.97
C SER A 134 24.91 -7.49 62.50
N THR A 135 24.90 -8.73 62.02
CA THR A 135 24.86 -9.06 60.60
C THR A 135 23.55 -8.52 60.04
N ARG A 136 23.60 -7.26 59.57
CA ARG A 136 22.43 -6.54 59.06
C ARG A 136 22.09 -7.03 57.65
N THR A 137 21.61 -8.27 57.56
CA THR A 137 21.01 -8.85 56.35
C THR A 137 19.83 -7.98 55.96
N SER A 138 20.06 -7.06 55.02
CA SER A 138 19.08 -6.07 54.57
C SER A 138 18.07 -6.71 53.62
N ILE A 139 17.33 -7.70 54.13
CA ILE A 139 16.06 -8.13 53.57
C ILE A 139 15.10 -6.97 53.79
N SER A 140 15.12 -6.01 52.88
CA SER A 140 14.08 -4.99 52.77
C SER A 140 12.76 -5.73 52.56
N SER A 141 11.95 -5.74 53.60
CA SER A 141 10.68 -6.47 53.64
C SER A 141 9.68 -5.83 52.67
N TYR A 142 9.72 -6.25 51.41
CA TYR A 142 8.67 -6.01 50.39
C TYR A 142 7.37 -6.78 50.72
N LYS A 143 6.92 -6.66 51.98
CA LYS A 143 5.57 -7.07 52.38
C LYS A 143 4.59 -6.31 51.49
N ASN A 144 3.68 -7.05 50.87
CA ASN A 144 2.62 -6.54 50.01
C ASN A 144 3.12 -6.03 48.64
N CYS A 145 4.10 -6.72 48.04
CA CYS A 145 4.40 -6.65 46.62
C CYS A 145 4.32 -8.05 45.97
N TYR A 146 3.51 -8.15 44.91
CA TYR A 146 3.28 -9.38 44.14
C TYR A 146 3.94 -9.28 42.76
N GLN A 147 4.08 -10.42 42.07
CA GLN A 147 4.49 -10.43 40.67
C GLN A 147 3.48 -9.65 39.80
N PRO A 148 3.91 -8.94 38.74
CA PRO A 148 3.00 -8.29 37.79
C PRO A 148 2.00 -9.29 37.19
N ILE A 149 0.76 -8.85 36.91
CA ILE A 149 -0.17 -9.61 36.07
C ILE A 149 -0.13 -8.97 34.69
N ILE A 150 0.16 -9.77 33.67
CA ILE A 150 0.26 -9.33 32.26
C ILE A 150 -0.91 -9.96 31.51
N THR A 151 -1.56 -9.19 30.64
CA THR A 151 -2.54 -9.68 29.66
C THR A 151 -2.21 -9.07 28.32
N LEU A 152 -2.01 -9.90 27.30
CA LEU A 152 -1.72 -9.47 25.93
C LEU A 152 -3.01 -9.39 25.10
N THR A 153 -3.04 -8.47 24.14
CA THR A 153 -4.12 -8.32 23.16
C THR A 153 -3.47 -8.09 21.78
N PRO A 154 -3.77 -8.90 20.76
CA PRO A 154 -4.70 -10.04 20.76
C PRO A 154 -4.27 -11.20 21.71
N ALA A 155 -5.25 -11.98 22.16
CA ALA A 155 -5.09 -13.02 23.18
C ALA A 155 -5.28 -14.43 22.61
N ASN A 156 -5.03 -15.46 23.43
CA ASN A 156 -5.36 -16.88 23.17
C ASN A 156 -4.62 -17.57 22.00
N SER A 157 -3.50 -17.01 21.53
CA SER A 157 -2.56 -17.68 20.62
C SER A 157 -1.79 -18.83 21.28
N SER A 158 -1.47 -19.89 20.55
CA SER A 158 -0.52 -20.95 20.99
C SER A 158 0.42 -21.36 19.85
N LEU A 159 1.51 -22.08 20.13
CA LEU A 159 2.39 -22.59 19.05
C LEU A 159 1.64 -23.55 18.09
N SER A 160 0.64 -24.28 18.60
CA SER A 160 -0.27 -25.14 17.81
C SER A 160 -1.44 -24.40 17.15
N SER A 161 -1.66 -23.13 17.50
CA SER A 161 -2.73 -22.28 16.98
C SER A 161 -2.29 -20.80 17.01
N PRO A 162 -1.30 -20.42 16.19
CA PRO A 162 -0.82 -19.05 16.14
C PRO A 162 -1.87 -18.15 15.47
N LEU A 163 -1.86 -16.87 15.81
CA LEU A 163 -2.64 -15.86 15.09
C LEU A 163 -1.97 -15.61 13.73
N GLN A 164 -2.73 -15.55 12.65
CA GLN A 164 -2.18 -15.35 11.31
C GLN A 164 -2.27 -13.88 10.90
N TYR A 165 -1.16 -13.35 10.39
CA TYR A 165 -1.04 -12.01 9.81
C TYR A 165 -0.34 -12.12 8.46
N ARG A 166 -0.79 -11.33 7.48
CA ARG A 166 -0.13 -11.29 6.15
C ARG A 166 1.21 -10.56 6.28
N ARG A 167 2.22 -10.94 5.48
CA ARG A 167 3.55 -10.30 5.56
C ARG A 167 3.54 -8.83 5.14
N SER A 168 2.60 -8.40 4.31
CA SER A 168 2.34 -6.99 3.97
C SER A 168 1.38 -6.28 4.94
N GLU A 169 1.18 -6.82 6.16
CA GLU A 169 0.26 -6.27 7.16
C GLU A 169 1.04 -5.89 8.42
N ALA A 170 0.92 -4.63 8.85
CA ALA A 170 1.47 -4.17 10.12
C ALA A 170 0.49 -4.48 11.26
N PHE A 171 1.00 -4.95 12.40
CA PHE A 171 0.19 -5.31 13.57
C PHE A 171 0.78 -4.80 14.87
N SER A 172 -0.04 -4.71 15.93
CA SER A 172 0.43 -4.39 17.28
C SER A 172 -0.02 -5.41 18.32
N ILE A 173 0.85 -5.65 19.29
CA ILE A 173 0.55 -6.45 20.48
C ILE A 173 0.53 -5.49 21.67
N SER A 174 -0.67 -5.13 22.10
CA SER A 174 -0.90 -4.32 23.29
C SER A 174 -0.83 -5.16 24.57
N SER A 175 -0.26 -4.62 25.64
CA SER A 175 -0.25 -5.26 26.96
C SER A 175 -0.93 -4.43 28.03
N TYR A 176 -1.79 -5.09 28.80
CA TYR A 176 -2.30 -4.58 30.07
C TYR A 176 -1.47 -5.16 31.21
N ILE A 177 -0.90 -4.30 32.05
CA ILE A 177 0.04 -4.67 33.12
C ILE A 177 -0.51 -4.17 34.45
N GLN A 178 -1.02 -5.08 35.29
CA GLN A 178 -1.44 -4.75 36.65
C GLN A 178 -0.28 -4.94 37.64
N LEU A 179 0.08 -3.88 38.35
CA LEU A 179 1.12 -3.87 39.38
C LEU A 179 0.51 -3.79 40.79
N ASN A 180 0.68 -4.83 41.58
CA ASN A 180 0.18 -4.91 42.96
C ASN A 180 1.36 -4.80 43.94
N CYS A 181 1.85 -3.58 44.20
CA CYS A 181 2.99 -3.34 45.10
C CYS A 181 2.88 -2.00 45.83
N SER A 182 2.98 -2.02 47.17
CA SER A 182 2.89 -0.82 48.01
C SER A 182 4.15 0.05 48.06
N GLY A 183 5.30 -0.44 47.57
CA GLY A 183 6.59 0.25 47.64
C GLY A 183 6.96 1.07 46.40
N SER A 184 6.49 0.68 45.21
CA SER A 184 6.68 1.40 43.95
C SER A 184 5.81 0.81 42.85
N LEU A 185 5.37 1.67 41.91
CA LEU A 185 4.74 1.26 40.64
C LEU A 185 5.70 1.35 39.44
N SER A 186 7.00 1.59 39.67
CA SER A 186 8.00 1.62 38.59
C SER A 186 8.37 0.20 38.16
N ASN A 187 8.33 -0.05 36.86
CA ASN A 187 8.74 -1.29 36.20
C ASN A 187 9.75 -1.00 35.07
N THR A 188 10.29 -2.06 34.49
CA THR A 188 10.95 -2.05 33.18
C THR A 188 10.26 -3.07 32.29
N ILE A 189 10.01 -2.69 31.04
CA ILE A 189 9.32 -3.48 30.02
C ILE A 189 10.35 -3.86 28.94
N GLU A 190 10.39 -5.13 28.55
CA GLU A 190 11.33 -5.68 27.58
C GLU A 190 10.61 -6.73 26.72
N TRP A 191 10.52 -6.52 25.41
CA TRP A 191 9.99 -7.50 24.44
C TRP A 191 11.12 -8.29 23.79
N LYS A 192 10.90 -9.60 23.68
CA LYS A 192 11.73 -10.56 22.96
C LYS A 192 10.93 -11.18 21.81
N ILE A 193 11.53 -11.20 20.61
CA ILE A 193 11.00 -11.88 19.42
C ILE A 193 11.94 -13.06 19.10
N SER A 194 11.37 -14.26 18.93
CA SER A 194 12.11 -15.47 18.56
C SER A 194 11.34 -16.28 17.51
N HIS A 195 12.03 -16.73 16.47
CA HIS A 195 11.44 -17.58 15.42
C HIS A 195 11.20 -19.01 15.93
N CYS A 196 10.15 -19.66 15.45
CA CYS A 196 9.71 -20.96 15.91
C CYS A 196 9.62 -22.00 14.80
N THR A 197 10.16 -23.17 15.07
CA THR A 197 9.82 -24.40 14.35
C THR A 197 8.46 -24.92 14.82
N SER A 198 7.96 -26.00 14.20
CA SER A 198 6.69 -26.64 14.56
C SER A 198 6.62 -27.21 15.99
N THR A 199 7.75 -27.29 16.71
CA THR A 199 7.81 -27.83 18.08
C THR A 199 8.62 -27.00 19.07
N ILE A 200 9.59 -26.19 18.61
CA ILE A 200 10.54 -25.45 19.47
C ILE A 200 10.79 -24.04 18.91
N CYS A 201 10.74 -23.04 19.79
CA CYS A 201 11.16 -21.66 19.48
C CYS A 201 12.65 -21.44 19.78
N SER A 202 13.32 -20.63 18.95
CA SER A 202 14.75 -20.35 19.05
C SER A 202 15.10 -19.64 20.36
N SER A 203 16.26 -19.98 20.94
CA SER A 203 16.81 -19.21 22.06
C SER A 203 17.29 -17.82 21.64
N GLU A 204 17.65 -17.66 20.37
CA GLU A 204 18.12 -16.41 19.78
C GLU A 204 17.00 -15.37 19.68
N THR A 205 17.40 -14.10 19.84
CA THR A 205 16.54 -12.91 19.75
C THR A 205 16.71 -12.26 18.39
N LEU A 206 15.62 -12.06 17.65
CA LEU A 206 15.63 -11.16 16.50
C LEU A 206 15.75 -9.72 17.00
N GLN A 207 16.82 -9.02 16.60
CA GLN A 207 17.10 -7.64 16.97
C GLN A 207 17.00 -6.73 15.75
N GLU A 208 15.77 -6.51 15.29
CA GLU A 208 15.52 -5.60 14.18
C GLU A 208 15.55 -4.15 14.67
N GLN A 209 16.42 -3.33 14.09
CA GLN A 209 16.72 -1.98 14.62
C GLN A 209 15.54 -0.99 14.50
N THR A 210 14.50 -1.37 13.76
CA THR A 210 13.25 -0.62 13.57
C THR A 210 12.21 -0.88 14.67
N ILE A 211 12.33 -1.97 15.43
CA ILE A 211 11.30 -2.39 16.40
C ILE A 211 11.62 -1.82 17.79
N ILE A 212 10.68 -1.05 18.36
CA ILE A 212 10.82 -0.48 19.71
C ILE A 212 10.31 -1.49 20.75
N THR A 213 11.23 -2.21 21.38
CA THR A 213 10.94 -3.33 22.31
C THR A 213 10.73 -2.92 23.78
N THR A 214 10.65 -1.63 24.10
CA THR A 214 10.60 -1.12 25.49
C THR A 214 9.25 -0.50 25.91
N LEU A 215 8.25 -0.56 25.03
CA LEU A 215 6.90 -0.01 25.25
C LEU A 215 5.89 -1.09 25.67
N SER A 216 4.79 -0.66 26.31
CA SER A 216 3.67 -1.56 26.65
C SER A 216 2.89 -2.06 25.43
N GLU A 217 3.06 -1.43 24.27
CA GLU A 217 2.56 -1.88 22.97
C GLU A 217 3.75 -2.13 22.05
N LEU A 218 3.82 -3.32 21.47
CA LEU A 218 4.82 -3.68 20.47
C LEU A 218 4.20 -3.54 19.08
N TYR A 219 4.67 -2.57 18.30
CA TYR A 219 4.29 -2.42 16.88
C TYR A 219 5.29 -3.14 15.98
N ILE A 220 4.79 -3.96 15.07
CA ILE A 220 5.55 -4.65 14.03
C ILE A 220 5.12 -4.06 12.68
N PRO A 221 6.00 -3.33 11.96
CA PRO A 221 5.68 -2.83 10.63
C PRO A 221 5.55 -3.96 9.61
N GLU A 222 4.83 -3.70 8.52
CA GLU A 222 4.79 -4.54 7.31
C GLU A 222 6.21 -4.90 6.83
N LEU A 223 6.34 -6.07 6.20
CA LEU A 223 7.58 -6.61 5.61
C LEU A 223 8.78 -6.80 6.57
N THR A 224 8.61 -6.53 7.87
CA THR A 224 9.71 -6.59 8.86
C THR A 224 10.11 -8.01 9.24
N LEU A 225 9.22 -9.00 9.07
CA LEU A 225 9.46 -10.40 9.40
C LEU A 225 9.27 -11.29 8.16
N ASP A 226 10.05 -12.37 8.07
CA ASP A 226 9.91 -13.38 7.03
C ASP A 226 8.78 -14.38 7.33
N TYR A 227 8.42 -15.23 6.37
CA TYR A 227 7.39 -16.24 6.57
C TYR A 227 7.83 -17.27 7.63
N GLY A 228 6.98 -17.51 8.62
CA GLY A 228 7.28 -18.39 9.74
C GLY A 228 6.38 -18.16 10.92
N THR A 229 6.54 -18.96 11.97
CA THR A 229 5.86 -18.75 13.25
C THR A 229 6.85 -18.10 14.23
N TYR A 230 6.38 -17.17 15.05
CA TYR A 230 7.20 -16.39 15.97
C TYR A 230 6.54 -16.34 17.35
N GLN A 231 7.38 -16.39 18.39
CA GLN A 231 7.00 -16.14 19.77
C GLN A 231 7.41 -14.71 20.15
N PHE A 232 6.43 -13.96 20.63
CA PHE A 232 6.58 -12.60 21.14
C PHE A 232 6.42 -12.64 22.66
N THR A 233 7.53 -12.62 23.39
CA THR A 233 7.54 -12.67 24.86
C THR A 233 7.73 -11.28 25.44
N LEU A 234 6.80 -10.86 26.29
CA LEU A 234 6.90 -9.65 27.09
C LEU A 234 7.39 -10.00 28.49
N THR A 235 8.55 -9.48 28.87
CA THR A 235 9.09 -9.57 30.24
C THR A 235 8.89 -8.24 30.95
N VAL A 236 8.18 -8.26 32.09
CA VAL A 236 7.99 -7.09 32.96
C VAL A 236 8.70 -7.34 34.28
N ARG A 237 9.63 -6.46 34.68
CA ARG A 237 10.38 -6.55 35.94
C ARG A 237 10.08 -5.35 36.84
N MET A 238 9.83 -5.57 38.12
CA MET A 238 9.62 -4.47 39.09
C MET A 238 10.94 -3.76 39.40
N PHE A 239 10.99 -2.43 39.28
CA PHE A 239 12.24 -1.67 39.45
C PHE A 239 12.79 -1.77 40.88
N ALA A 240 11.92 -1.59 41.88
CA ALA A 240 12.28 -1.66 43.29
C ALA A 240 12.58 -3.09 43.76
N ALA A 241 11.87 -4.08 43.21
CA ALA A 241 11.94 -5.48 43.61
C ALA A 241 12.26 -6.36 42.39
N ARG A 242 13.49 -6.25 41.85
CA ARG A 242 13.90 -6.90 40.57
C ARG A 242 13.74 -8.43 40.50
N GLN A 243 13.57 -9.09 41.65
CA GLN A 243 13.25 -10.53 41.74
C GLN A 243 11.76 -10.84 41.45
N LEU A 244 10.90 -9.82 41.42
CA LEU A 244 9.50 -9.91 41.00
C LEU A 244 9.42 -9.52 39.53
N SER A 245 9.42 -10.54 38.67
CA SER A 245 9.19 -10.43 37.25
C SER A 245 8.11 -11.39 36.79
N SER A 246 7.35 -11.00 35.77
CA SER A 246 6.40 -11.86 35.08
C SER A 246 6.66 -11.84 33.59
N GLU A 247 6.29 -12.91 32.91
CA GLU A 247 6.40 -13.04 31.46
C GLU A 247 5.06 -13.50 30.89
N ALA A 248 4.73 -13.02 29.69
CA ALA A 248 3.62 -13.51 28.87
C ALA A 248 4.09 -13.64 27.42
N SER A 249 3.54 -14.58 26.66
CA SER A 249 3.87 -14.76 25.25
C SER A 249 2.63 -14.78 24.36
N ALA A 250 2.77 -14.18 23.18
CA ALA A 250 1.88 -14.38 22.04
C ALA A 250 2.61 -15.19 20.94
N TYR A 251 1.84 -15.89 20.12
CA TYR A 251 2.32 -16.66 18.98
C TYR A 251 1.65 -16.18 17.70
N ILE A 252 2.44 -15.72 16.73
CA ILE A 252 1.96 -15.20 15.45
C ILE A 252 2.65 -15.93 14.31
N GLN A 253 1.90 -16.25 13.26
CA GLN A 253 2.39 -16.83 12.02
C GLN A 253 2.29 -15.79 10.91
N ILE A 254 3.43 -15.45 10.34
CA ILE A 254 3.54 -14.58 9.16
C ILE A 254 3.30 -15.45 7.93
N ILE A 255 2.20 -15.18 7.21
CA ILE A 255 1.78 -15.92 6.01
C ILE A 255 1.95 -15.05 4.75
N PRO A 256 2.04 -15.67 3.54
CA PRO A 256 2.01 -14.93 2.28
C PRO A 256 0.76 -14.05 2.14
N SER A 257 0.96 -12.88 1.57
CA SER A 257 -0.10 -11.92 1.25
C SER A 257 -0.84 -12.30 -0.04
N ASN A 258 -2.07 -11.79 -0.19
CA ASN A 258 -2.81 -11.94 -1.44
C ASN A 258 -2.12 -11.13 -2.56
N ILE A 259 -1.94 -11.75 -3.72
CA ILE A 259 -1.40 -11.07 -4.91
C ILE A 259 -2.47 -10.15 -5.50
N VAL A 260 -2.14 -8.87 -5.67
CA VAL A 260 -3.02 -7.91 -6.35
C VAL A 260 -2.80 -8.06 -7.85
N VAL A 261 -3.63 -8.89 -8.49
CA VAL A 261 -3.59 -9.08 -9.94
C VAL A 261 -4.32 -7.93 -10.62
N ASN A 262 -3.71 -7.33 -11.64
CA ASN A 262 -4.33 -6.26 -12.43
C ASN A 262 -4.14 -6.52 -13.93
N LEU A 263 -5.22 -6.69 -14.68
CA LEU A 263 -5.21 -6.88 -16.13
C LEU A 263 -4.72 -5.63 -16.89
N VAL A 264 -4.97 -4.44 -16.36
CA VAL A 264 -4.47 -3.15 -16.86
C VAL A 264 -4.06 -2.24 -15.70
N GLN A 265 -3.29 -1.19 -15.98
CA GLN A 265 -2.69 -0.31 -14.96
C GLN A 265 -3.73 0.20 -13.94
N PHE A 266 -3.38 0.13 -12.65
CA PHE A 266 -4.15 0.59 -11.48
C PHE A 266 -5.44 -0.19 -11.13
N GLY A 267 -5.81 -1.23 -11.86
CA GLY A 267 -6.94 -2.12 -11.51
C GLY A 267 -8.35 -1.49 -11.60
N PRO A 268 -8.74 -0.79 -12.69
CA PRO A 268 -10.12 -0.43 -12.93
C PRO A 268 -10.98 -1.67 -13.27
N THR A 269 -12.23 -1.73 -12.81
CA THR A 269 -13.15 -2.84 -13.12
C THR A 269 -13.69 -2.79 -14.55
N MET A 270 -13.72 -1.61 -15.18
CA MET A 270 -14.06 -1.46 -16.60
C MET A 270 -13.17 -0.43 -17.32
N ILE A 271 -12.84 -0.72 -18.57
CA ILE A 271 -12.28 0.24 -19.53
C ILE A 271 -13.13 0.27 -20.82
N THR A 272 -13.07 1.40 -21.53
CA THR A 272 -13.66 1.54 -22.88
C THR A 272 -12.57 1.59 -23.94
N ARG A 273 -12.74 0.84 -25.04
CA ARG A 273 -11.78 0.75 -26.15
C ARG A 273 -12.48 0.90 -27.49
N GLY A 274 -11.86 1.55 -28.47
CA GLY A 274 -12.38 1.62 -29.83
C GLY A 274 -12.11 0.33 -30.61
N TYR A 275 -13.06 -0.08 -31.45
CA TYR A 275 -13.08 -1.32 -32.23
C TYR A 275 -11.79 -1.59 -33.01
N GLN A 276 -11.15 -0.55 -33.55
CA GLN A 276 -9.94 -0.67 -34.36
C GLN A 276 -8.63 -0.58 -33.56
N GLN A 277 -8.68 -0.38 -32.24
CA GLN A 277 -7.51 -0.28 -31.38
C GLN A 277 -7.18 -1.63 -30.75
N ASP A 278 -5.90 -1.98 -30.70
CA ASP A 278 -5.43 -3.15 -29.95
C ASP A 278 -5.77 -2.99 -28.46
N LEU A 279 -6.21 -4.08 -27.83
CA LEU A 279 -6.39 -4.20 -26.39
C LEU A 279 -5.17 -4.93 -25.82
N ILE A 280 -4.46 -4.30 -24.88
CA ILE A 280 -3.32 -4.90 -24.19
C ILE A 280 -3.74 -5.22 -22.77
N LEU A 281 -3.65 -6.50 -22.40
CA LEU A 281 -3.80 -7.00 -21.04
C LEU A 281 -2.39 -7.39 -20.57
N ASP A 282 -1.89 -6.77 -19.50
CA ASP A 282 -0.49 -6.98 -19.06
C ASP A 282 -0.37 -7.16 -17.55
N PRO A 283 -0.91 -8.26 -17.00
CA PRO A 283 -0.73 -8.60 -15.59
C PRO A 283 0.74 -8.87 -15.23
N GLY A 284 1.62 -9.14 -16.20
CA GLY A 284 3.06 -9.20 -16.02
C GLY A 284 3.69 -7.89 -15.54
N SER A 285 3.21 -6.75 -16.06
CA SER A 285 3.71 -5.41 -15.68
C SER A 285 2.88 -4.70 -14.61
N TYR A 286 1.60 -5.05 -14.44
CA TYR A 286 0.67 -4.32 -13.57
C TYR A 286 0.25 -5.04 -12.28
N SER A 287 0.51 -6.35 -12.15
CA SER A 287 0.24 -7.06 -10.89
C SER A 287 1.29 -6.73 -9.82
N ILE A 288 0.89 -6.82 -8.56
CA ILE A 288 1.73 -6.54 -7.40
C ILE A 288 1.72 -7.76 -6.48
N ASP A 289 2.91 -8.22 -6.09
CA ASP A 289 3.12 -9.14 -4.98
C ASP A 289 3.48 -8.29 -3.76
N PRO A 290 2.55 -8.08 -2.80
CA PRO A 290 2.76 -7.13 -1.70
C PRO A 290 3.93 -7.48 -0.78
N ASP A 291 4.42 -8.72 -0.81
CA ASP A 291 5.53 -9.17 0.02
C ASP A 291 6.90 -8.87 -0.61
N THR A 292 6.93 -8.23 -1.79
CA THR A 292 8.14 -7.94 -2.55
C THR A 292 8.18 -6.51 -3.08
N ILE A 293 9.38 -5.96 -3.22
CA ILE A 293 9.60 -4.62 -3.81
C ILE A 293 9.35 -4.63 -5.33
N THR A 294 9.44 -5.80 -5.98
CA THR A 294 9.34 -5.95 -7.44
C THR A 294 8.62 -7.24 -7.81
N PHE A 295 7.45 -7.14 -8.42
CA PHE A 295 6.74 -8.28 -8.99
C PHE A 295 7.56 -8.91 -10.14
N ASN A 296 7.91 -10.19 -10.02
CA ASN A 296 8.65 -10.92 -11.06
C ASN A 296 7.71 -11.81 -11.88
N ALA A 297 7.29 -11.33 -13.04
CA ALA A 297 6.40 -12.04 -13.96
C ALA A 297 6.89 -13.44 -14.39
N SER A 298 8.20 -13.70 -14.36
CA SER A 298 8.75 -15.02 -14.74
C SER A 298 8.47 -16.12 -13.71
N ASN A 299 7.98 -15.77 -12.51
CA ASN A 299 7.65 -16.73 -11.45
C ASN A 299 6.21 -17.27 -11.55
N TRP A 300 5.44 -16.89 -12.58
CA TRP A 300 3.99 -17.16 -12.67
C TRP A 300 3.60 -17.81 -14.00
N ASN A 301 2.65 -18.73 -13.97
CA ASN A 301 1.85 -19.13 -15.13
C ASN A 301 0.63 -18.20 -15.24
N TYR A 302 0.21 -17.90 -16.47
CA TYR A 302 -0.92 -17.01 -16.77
C TYR A 302 -1.90 -17.70 -17.71
N GLU A 303 -3.18 -17.73 -17.32
CA GLU A 303 -4.26 -18.25 -18.15
C GLU A 303 -5.36 -17.20 -18.28
N TYR A 304 -5.68 -16.83 -19.51
CA TYR A 304 -6.72 -15.84 -19.82
C TYR A 304 -8.00 -16.56 -20.21
N TYR A 305 -9.12 -16.01 -19.79
CA TYR A 305 -10.47 -16.47 -20.11
C TYR A 305 -11.30 -15.26 -20.54
N CYS A 306 -12.30 -15.46 -21.38
CA CYS A 306 -13.16 -14.36 -21.82
C CYS A 306 -14.59 -14.84 -22.06
N ARG A 307 -15.58 -14.00 -21.71
CA ARG A 307 -16.99 -14.17 -22.05
C ARG A 307 -17.61 -12.90 -22.61
N ILE A 308 -18.63 -13.05 -23.44
CA ILE A 308 -19.55 -11.97 -23.79
C ILE A 308 -20.39 -11.63 -22.55
N TYR A 309 -20.37 -10.36 -22.11
CA TYR A 309 -21.01 -9.91 -20.87
C TYR A 309 -22.27 -9.06 -21.17
N PRO A 310 -23.37 -9.21 -20.40
CA PRO A 310 -23.54 -10.08 -19.23
C PRO A 310 -24.07 -11.49 -19.55
N ASP A 311 -24.61 -11.72 -20.76
CA ASP A 311 -25.60 -12.77 -21.02
C ASP A 311 -25.08 -14.22 -21.03
N TYR A 312 -23.77 -14.42 -20.88
CA TYR A 312 -23.13 -15.73 -20.97
C TYR A 312 -22.21 -16.02 -19.77
N SER A 313 -22.01 -17.29 -19.45
CA SER A 313 -20.91 -17.75 -18.59
C SER A 313 -19.59 -17.78 -19.36
N PHE A 314 -18.46 -17.96 -18.67
CA PHE A 314 -17.24 -18.40 -19.33
C PHE A 314 -17.46 -19.74 -20.07
N PRO A 315 -16.83 -19.96 -21.24
CA PRO A 315 -16.81 -21.27 -21.89
C PRO A 315 -16.21 -22.30 -20.93
N SER A 316 -16.88 -23.42 -20.70
CA SER A 316 -16.46 -24.41 -19.70
C SER A 316 -16.83 -25.84 -20.11
N ILE A 317 -16.06 -26.82 -19.63
CA ILE A 317 -16.32 -28.25 -19.81
C ILE A 317 -16.30 -28.92 -18.44
N LEU A 318 -17.37 -29.65 -18.12
CA LEU A 318 -17.56 -30.34 -16.82
C LEU A 318 -17.43 -29.45 -15.58
N GLY A 319 -17.64 -28.13 -15.72
CA GLY A 319 -17.51 -27.13 -14.66
C GLY A 319 -16.15 -26.41 -14.59
N THR A 320 -15.16 -26.82 -15.40
CA THR A 320 -13.88 -26.12 -15.51
C THR A 320 -13.92 -25.11 -16.66
N ASP A 321 -13.60 -23.85 -16.39
CA ASP A 321 -13.43 -22.81 -17.41
C ASP A 321 -12.35 -23.21 -18.44
N LEU A 322 -12.52 -22.81 -19.70
CA LEU A 322 -11.55 -23.06 -20.79
C LEU A 322 -10.69 -21.81 -21.05
N PRO A 323 -9.34 -21.92 -21.01
CA PRO A 323 -8.46 -20.85 -21.43
C PRO A 323 -8.68 -20.41 -22.88
N LEU A 324 -8.38 -19.14 -23.17
CA LEU A 324 -8.71 -18.46 -24.42
C LEU A 324 -8.03 -19.09 -25.66
N ASP A 325 -6.85 -19.67 -25.47
CA ASP A 325 -6.13 -20.42 -26.52
C ASP A 325 -6.56 -21.90 -26.66
N ASP A 326 -7.45 -22.42 -25.80
CA ASP A 326 -8.02 -23.76 -26.00
C ASP A 326 -8.93 -23.79 -27.24
N PRO A 327 -8.64 -24.62 -28.27
CA PRO A 327 -9.42 -24.66 -29.51
C PRO A 327 -10.91 -25.01 -29.32
N ARG A 328 -11.27 -25.64 -28.19
CA ARG A 328 -12.65 -26.01 -27.87
C ARG A 328 -13.52 -24.78 -27.55
N THR A 329 -12.93 -23.66 -27.14
CA THR A 329 -13.66 -22.39 -26.90
C THR A 329 -14.49 -21.96 -28.11
N GLN A 330 -13.99 -22.18 -29.33
CA GLN A 330 -14.64 -21.80 -30.58
C GLN A 330 -15.96 -22.55 -30.84
N GLN A 331 -16.26 -23.61 -30.08
CA GLN A 331 -17.53 -24.36 -30.14
C GLN A 331 -18.65 -23.72 -29.30
N PHE A 332 -18.33 -22.72 -28.47
CA PHE A 332 -19.27 -22.09 -27.54
C PHE A 332 -19.70 -20.70 -28.04
N ASN A 333 -21.01 -20.46 -28.05
CA ASN A 333 -21.58 -19.13 -28.37
C ASN A 333 -21.15 -18.02 -27.40
N SER A 334 -20.63 -18.37 -26.22
CA SER A 334 -20.08 -17.44 -25.22
C SER A 334 -18.65 -16.96 -25.52
N SER A 335 -17.96 -17.58 -26.50
CA SER A 335 -16.60 -17.19 -26.88
C SER A 335 -16.55 -15.75 -27.37
N CYS A 336 -15.56 -15.00 -26.88
CA CYS A 336 -15.29 -13.65 -27.35
C CYS A 336 -14.80 -13.59 -28.80
N PHE A 337 -14.21 -14.69 -29.30
CA PHE A 337 -13.53 -14.76 -30.59
C PHE A 337 -14.05 -15.92 -31.44
N SER A 338 -14.28 -15.65 -32.72
CA SER A 338 -14.59 -16.67 -33.73
C SER A 338 -13.34 -17.27 -34.39
N ASN A 339 -12.15 -16.70 -34.12
CA ASN A 339 -10.85 -17.21 -34.54
C ASN A 339 -9.77 -16.67 -33.59
N GLN A 340 -8.82 -17.50 -33.19
CA GLN A 340 -7.71 -17.13 -32.30
C GLN A 340 -6.59 -16.32 -32.99
N SER A 341 -6.65 -16.12 -34.32
CA SER A 341 -5.65 -15.34 -35.08
C SER A 341 -5.53 -13.86 -34.67
N GLY A 342 -6.45 -13.35 -33.83
CA GLY A 342 -6.40 -12.01 -33.24
C GLY A 342 -5.65 -11.94 -31.90
N LEU A 343 -5.12 -13.06 -31.40
CA LEU A 343 -4.45 -13.16 -30.10
C LEU A 343 -2.93 -13.26 -30.26
N ASN A 344 -2.19 -12.43 -29.53
CA ASN A 344 -0.73 -12.44 -29.52
C ASN A 344 -0.23 -12.42 -28.06
N TYR A 345 0.38 -13.51 -27.61
CA TYR A 345 0.93 -13.63 -26.27
C TYR A 345 2.38 -13.11 -26.23
N VAL A 346 2.70 -12.36 -25.18
CA VAL A 346 4.00 -11.73 -24.97
C VAL A 346 4.47 -12.00 -23.55
N GLY A 347 5.78 -12.14 -23.35
CA GLY A 347 6.36 -12.27 -22.01
C GLY A 347 7.82 -12.70 -22.01
N ALA A 348 8.34 -13.03 -20.84
CA ALA A 348 9.69 -13.54 -20.66
C ALA A 348 9.83 -14.97 -21.21
N THR A 349 11.06 -15.44 -21.47
CA THR A 349 11.32 -16.79 -22.00
C THR A 349 10.71 -17.91 -21.15
N ASN A 350 10.57 -17.67 -19.85
CA ASN A 350 10.08 -18.65 -18.87
C ASN A 350 8.59 -18.42 -18.51
N SER A 351 8.00 -17.30 -18.95
CA SER A 351 6.56 -17.05 -18.87
C SER A 351 6.11 -16.19 -20.08
N PRO A 352 5.97 -16.81 -21.27
CA PRO A 352 5.69 -16.11 -22.53
C PRO A 352 4.22 -15.65 -22.68
N LYS A 353 3.41 -15.81 -21.62
CA LYS A 353 2.01 -15.39 -21.53
C LYS A 353 1.78 -14.29 -20.48
N SER A 354 2.83 -13.67 -19.93
CA SER A 354 2.67 -12.61 -18.91
C SER A 354 1.84 -11.41 -19.39
N SER A 355 1.72 -11.24 -20.71
CA SER A 355 0.88 -10.25 -21.36
C SER A 355 0.14 -10.87 -22.55
N LEU A 356 -1.06 -10.35 -22.86
CA LEU A 356 -1.89 -10.73 -24.00
C LEU A 356 -2.31 -9.47 -24.76
N ILE A 357 -1.89 -9.39 -26.03
CA ILE A 357 -2.35 -8.39 -26.98
C ILE A 357 -3.48 -9.00 -27.83
N ILE A 358 -4.63 -8.35 -27.82
CA ILE A 358 -5.79 -8.66 -28.66
C ILE A 358 -5.85 -7.60 -29.75
N LEU A 359 -5.62 -8.01 -31.00
CA LEU A 359 -5.51 -7.10 -32.14
C LEU A 359 -6.85 -6.39 -32.43
N GLY A 360 -6.77 -5.14 -32.87
CA GLY A 360 -7.92 -4.36 -33.32
C GLY A 360 -8.75 -5.11 -34.37
N ASN A 361 -10.06 -4.88 -34.35
CA ASN A 361 -11.09 -5.58 -35.12
C ASN A 361 -11.39 -7.04 -34.68
N SER A 362 -10.65 -7.62 -33.72
CA SER A 362 -10.89 -9.00 -33.24
C SER A 362 -12.11 -9.15 -32.32
N LEU A 363 -12.51 -8.06 -31.65
CA LEU A 363 -13.71 -7.97 -30.80
C LEU A 363 -14.80 -7.18 -31.55
N LYS A 364 -16.08 -7.47 -31.32
CA LYS A 364 -17.19 -6.78 -31.98
C LYS A 364 -17.45 -5.41 -31.37
N SER A 365 -17.73 -4.41 -32.21
CA SER A 365 -18.13 -3.07 -31.76
C SER A 365 -19.54 -3.05 -31.15
N SER A 366 -19.78 -2.13 -30.20
CA SER A 366 -21.02 -2.01 -29.43
C SER A 366 -21.33 -3.25 -28.57
N GLN A 367 -20.29 -3.94 -28.09
CA GLN A 367 -20.39 -5.12 -27.21
C GLN A 367 -19.50 -4.91 -25.97
N THR A 368 -19.96 -5.39 -24.81
CA THR A 368 -19.14 -5.54 -23.61
C THR A 368 -18.66 -6.99 -23.48
N TYR A 369 -17.40 -7.13 -23.10
CA TYR A 369 -16.74 -8.40 -22.82
C TYR A 369 -16.23 -8.40 -21.38
N GLN A 370 -16.19 -9.55 -20.72
CA GLN A 370 -15.47 -9.72 -19.46
C GLN A 370 -14.29 -10.66 -19.70
N PHE A 371 -13.09 -10.13 -19.45
CA PHE A 371 -11.86 -10.90 -19.36
C PHE A 371 -11.64 -11.32 -17.91
N LYS A 372 -11.02 -12.47 -17.74
CA LYS A 372 -10.52 -13.01 -16.47
C LYS A 372 -9.10 -13.49 -16.72
N VAL A 373 -8.18 -13.24 -15.79
CA VAL A 373 -6.89 -13.95 -15.77
C VAL A 373 -6.78 -14.72 -14.46
N THR A 374 -6.22 -15.93 -14.51
CA THR A 374 -5.71 -16.63 -13.34
C THR A 374 -4.20 -16.67 -13.40
N MET A 375 -3.58 -16.51 -12.24
CA MET A 375 -2.13 -16.51 -12.05
C MET A 375 -1.76 -17.51 -10.98
N LEU A 376 -0.86 -18.44 -11.31
CA LEU A 376 -0.39 -19.49 -10.40
C LEU A 376 1.12 -19.40 -10.26
N ASN A 377 1.62 -19.34 -9.02
CA ASN A 377 3.06 -19.28 -8.79
C ASN A 377 3.74 -20.62 -9.12
N LEU A 378 4.79 -20.57 -9.94
CA LEU A 378 5.52 -21.73 -10.43
C LEU A 378 6.35 -22.45 -9.36
N GLN A 379 6.66 -21.79 -8.24
CA GLN A 379 7.43 -22.34 -7.12
C GLN A 379 6.54 -22.77 -5.94
N ASN A 380 5.39 -22.09 -5.73
CA ASN A 380 4.46 -22.38 -4.65
C ASN A 380 3.00 -22.32 -5.14
N SER A 381 2.45 -23.46 -5.56
CA SER A 381 1.08 -23.55 -6.08
C SER A 381 -0.03 -23.25 -5.07
N SER A 382 0.28 -23.02 -3.79
CA SER A 382 -0.68 -22.46 -2.83
C SER A 382 -0.85 -20.94 -2.98
N VAL A 383 0.07 -20.25 -3.65
CA VAL A 383 -0.06 -18.82 -3.98
C VAL A 383 -0.59 -18.68 -5.40
N GLN A 384 -1.80 -18.15 -5.49
CA GLN A 384 -2.51 -17.86 -6.73
C GLN A 384 -3.29 -16.55 -6.60
N GLY A 385 -3.55 -15.90 -7.74
CA GLY A 385 -4.42 -14.73 -7.83
C GLY A 385 -5.27 -14.77 -9.08
N PHE A 386 -6.30 -13.94 -9.13
CA PHE A 386 -7.10 -13.72 -10.33
C PHE A 386 -7.63 -12.28 -10.35
N ASP A 387 -8.07 -11.84 -11.52
CA ASP A 387 -8.66 -10.51 -11.75
C ASP A 387 -9.71 -10.58 -12.86
N TYR A 388 -10.65 -9.62 -12.86
CA TYR A 388 -11.73 -9.49 -13.84
C TYR A 388 -11.77 -8.08 -14.41
N LEU A 389 -11.68 -7.95 -15.75
CA LEU A 389 -11.80 -6.68 -16.45
C LEU A 389 -12.96 -6.69 -17.43
N LEU A 390 -13.89 -5.76 -17.25
CA LEU A 390 -14.88 -5.44 -18.28
C LEU A 390 -14.24 -4.56 -19.36
N VAL A 391 -14.41 -4.93 -20.63
CA VAL A 391 -13.98 -4.12 -21.77
C VAL A 391 -15.19 -3.80 -22.63
N LYS A 392 -15.57 -2.52 -22.65
CA LYS A 392 -16.63 -2.00 -23.49
C LYS A 392 -16.04 -1.57 -24.84
N VAL A 393 -16.40 -2.26 -25.92
CA VAL A 393 -15.85 -1.98 -27.25
C VAL A 393 -16.80 -1.04 -28.01
N GLU A 394 -16.34 0.17 -28.32
CA GLU A 394 -17.10 1.18 -29.07
C GLU A 394 -16.67 1.26 -30.54
N ARG A 395 -17.50 1.83 -31.42
CA ARG A 395 -17.18 1.93 -32.86
C ARG A 395 -16.04 2.90 -33.16
N ASN A 396 -16.04 4.04 -32.48
CA ASN A 396 -15.07 5.10 -32.67
C ASN A 396 -13.83 4.85 -31.81
N GLN A 397 -12.68 5.34 -32.25
CA GLN A 397 -11.46 5.38 -31.43
C GLN A 397 -11.73 6.06 -30.07
N GLN A 398 -11.25 5.47 -28.98
CA GLN A 398 -11.42 5.97 -27.62
C GLN A 398 -10.06 6.29 -26.98
N MET A 399 -10.05 7.25 -26.05
CA MET A 399 -8.95 7.43 -25.12
C MET A 399 -8.93 6.27 -24.13
N LEU A 400 -7.77 5.65 -23.89
CA LEU A 400 -7.65 4.69 -22.79
C LEU A 400 -7.49 5.47 -21.49
N ILE A 401 -8.52 5.41 -20.65
CA ILE A 401 -8.47 5.93 -19.29
C ILE A 401 -8.27 4.76 -18.35
N VAL A 402 -7.40 4.94 -17.36
CA VAL A 402 -7.19 4.04 -16.23
C VAL A 402 -7.39 4.81 -14.93
N MET A 403 -7.81 4.12 -13.88
CA MET A 403 -8.04 4.70 -12.56
C MET A 403 -7.72 3.71 -11.46
N GLY A 404 -7.51 4.21 -10.24
CA GLY A 404 -7.34 3.39 -9.05
C GLY A 404 -7.45 4.21 -7.77
N CYS A 405 -7.35 3.54 -6.63
CA CYS A 405 -7.33 4.17 -5.31
C CYS A 405 -6.00 4.91 -5.06
N VAL A 406 -6.08 6.11 -4.47
CA VAL A 406 -4.91 6.84 -3.94
C VAL A 406 -4.23 6.09 -2.79
N ILE A 407 -4.99 5.29 -2.04
CA ILE A 407 -4.50 4.31 -1.07
C ILE A 407 -4.67 2.93 -1.69
N SER A 408 -3.59 2.31 -2.15
CA SER A 408 -3.63 1.06 -2.93
C SER A 408 -4.38 -0.08 -2.25
N THR A 409 -4.27 -0.21 -0.93
CA THR A 409 -4.96 -1.25 -0.14
C THR A 409 -6.48 -1.14 -0.15
N LEU A 410 -7.06 0.03 -0.48
CA LEU A 410 -8.52 0.17 -0.68
C LEU A 410 -9.01 -0.39 -2.04
N CYS A 411 -8.10 -0.71 -2.95
CA CYS A 411 -8.39 -1.35 -4.24
C CYS A 411 -7.63 -2.70 -4.37
N GLY A 412 -7.28 -3.34 -3.24
CA GLY A 412 -6.34 -4.45 -3.21
C GLY A 412 -6.92 -5.86 -3.43
N GLU A 413 -8.20 -6.08 -3.10
CA GLU A 413 -8.82 -7.41 -3.22
C GLU A 413 -9.82 -7.44 -4.39
N ASN A 414 -9.34 -7.89 -5.55
CA ASN A 414 -10.08 -7.95 -6.81
C ASN A 414 -10.90 -9.25 -6.92
N VAL A 415 -12.21 -9.17 -6.64
CA VAL A 415 -13.21 -10.08 -7.23
C VAL A 415 -13.91 -9.37 -8.40
N GLU A 416 -15.16 -9.70 -8.74
CA GLU A 416 -15.91 -8.92 -9.77
C GLU A 416 -16.19 -7.46 -9.33
N TYR A 417 -16.02 -7.17 -8.04
CA TYR A 417 -16.07 -5.86 -7.40
C TYR A 417 -14.88 -5.76 -6.42
N GLN A 418 -14.41 -4.56 -6.11
CA GLN A 418 -13.40 -4.35 -5.07
C GLN A 418 -14.07 -4.16 -3.70
N TYR A 419 -13.68 -4.96 -2.69
CA TYR A 419 -14.22 -4.81 -1.34
C TYR A 419 -13.60 -3.62 -0.62
N VAL A 420 -14.43 -2.73 -0.07
CA VAL A 420 -13.95 -1.54 0.67
C VAL A 420 -14.71 -1.37 1.98
N ASN A 421 -13.97 -1.14 3.07
CA ASN A 421 -14.49 -0.56 4.30
C ASN A 421 -13.96 0.90 4.41
N PRO A 422 -14.70 1.91 3.92
CA PRO A 422 -14.20 3.26 3.73
C PRO A 422 -14.23 4.07 5.04
N THR A 423 -13.37 3.71 6.01
CA THR A 423 -13.33 4.29 7.37
C THR A 423 -13.33 5.83 7.41
N THR A 424 -12.71 6.48 6.44
CA THR A 424 -12.60 7.96 6.34
C THR A 424 -13.10 8.52 5.01
N GLN A 425 -12.58 8.01 3.88
CA GLN A 425 -12.96 8.40 2.53
C GLN A 425 -12.48 7.38 1.49
N VAL A 426 -13.16 7.34 0.34
CA VAL A 426 -12.64 6.75 -0.89
C VAL A 426 -12.02 7.88 -1.71
N ALA A 427 -10.71 7.81 -1.95
CA ALA A 427 -9.98 8.75 -2.79
C ALA A 427 -9.46 8.04 -4.03
N LEU A 428 -9.83 8.53 -5.21
CA LEU A 428 -9.52 7.96 -6.51
C LEU A 428 -8.66 8.94 -7.31
N PHE A 429 -7.85 8.40 -8.22
CA PHE A 429 -7.23 9.17 -9.29
C PHE A 429 -7.47 8.47 -10.62
N SER A 430 -7.40 9.25 -11.70
CA SER A 430 -7.53 8.80 -13.07
C SER A 430 -6.45 9.42 -13.94
N THR A 431 -6.01 8.68 -14.95
CA THR A 431 -5.09 9.20 -15.96
C THR A 431 -5.41 8.60 -17.33
N CYS A 432 -5.09 9.33 -18.38
CA CYS A 432 -5.19 8.86 -19.74
C CYS A 432 -3.82 8.32 -20.16
N THR A 433 -3.78 7.09 -20.67
CA THR A 433 -2.53 6.39 -21.05
C THR A 433 -2.35 6.19 -22.54
N ASP A 434 -3.43 6.21 -23.34
CA ASP A 434 -3.35 6.08 -24.79
C ASP A 434 -4.34 7.01 -25.52
N ASN A 435 -3.88 7.56 -26.66
CA ASN A 435 -4.57 8.50 -27.53
C ASN A 435 -5.00 9.85 -26.90
N CYS A 436 -4.31 10.32 -25.86
CA CYS A 436 -4.73 11.41 -24.97
C CYS A 436 -4.62 12.85 -25.51
N GLN A 437 -5.12 13.12 -26.72
CA GLN A 437 -5.03 14.45 -27.34
C GLN A 437 -6.15 15.41 -26.89
N SER A 438 -5.74 16.58 -26.40
CA SER A 438 -6.57 17.74 -26.00
C SER A 438 -7.83 17.39 -25.19
N ILE A 439 -7.63 16.94 -23.94
CA ILE A 439 -8.72 16.74 -22.98
C ILE A 439 -9.35 18.10 -22.67
N ASN A 440 -10.63 18.28 -23.01
CA ASN A 440 -11.38 19.51 -22.81
C ASN A 440 -12.09 19.53 -21.44
N ASN A 441 -12.62 18.38 -21.01
CA ASN A 441 -13.31 18.24 -19.74
C ASN A 441 -13.21 16.79 -19.21
N ILE A 442 -13.12 16.68 -17.89
CA ILE A 442 -13.18 15.44 -17.11
C ILE A 442 -14.46 15.50 -16.26
N THR A 443 -15.24 14.43 -16.19
CA THR A 443 -16.44 14.35 -15.33
C THR A 443 -16.46 13.02 -14.59
N TRP A 444 -16.75 13.04 -13.29
CA TRP A 444 -17.05 11.84 -12.51
C TRP A 444 -18.57 11.62 -12.38
N ASN A 445 -19.04 10.47 -12.84
CA ASN A 445 -20.43 10.01 -12.72
C ASN A 445 -20.50 8.92 -11.64
N ILE A 446 -21.36 9.11 -10.63
CA ILE A 446 -21.50 8.17 -9.51
C ILE A 446 -22.81 7.39 -9.65
N TYR A 447 -22.76 6.08 -9.42
CA TYR A 447 -23.91 5.19 -9.52
C TYR A 447 -24.03 4.34 -8.26
N GLN A 448 -25.28 4.16 -7.81
CA GLN A 448 -25.67 3.19 -6.80
C GLN A 448 -26.11 1.89 -7.50
N GLY A 449 -25.70 0.74 -6.97
CA GLY A 449 -25.98 -0.57 -7.54
C GLY A 449 -26.93 -1.40 -6.68
N VAL A 450 -27.81 -2.17 -7.33
CA VAL A 450 -28.66 -3.18 -6.68
C VAL A 450 -28.41 -4.53 -7.36
N MET A 451 -28.02 -5.55 -6.59
CA MET A 451 -27.76 -6.89 -7.13
C MET A 451 -29.05 -7.58 -7.55
N ASN A 452 -29.18 -7.89 -8.85
CA ASN A 452 -30.29 -8.71 -9.34
C ASN A 452 -29.94 -10.20 -9.13
N THR A 453 -30.59 -10.80 -8.13
CA THR A 453 -30.36 -12.20 -7.72
C THR A 453 -30.75 -13.24 -8.77
N THR A 454 -31.51 -12.87 -9.80
CA THR A 454 -31.91 -13.80 -10.87
C THR A 454 -30.87 -13.85 -12.00
N SER A 455 -30.22 -12.74 -12.31
CA SER A 455 -29.16 -12.66 -13.34
C SER A 455 -27.74 -12.67 -12.77
N ASN A 456 -27.60 -12.56 -11.44
CA ASN A 456 -26.32 -12.38 -10.74
C ASN A 456 -25.50 -11.19 -11.31
N VAL A 457 -26.18 -10.06 -11.53
CA VAL A 457 -25.58 -8.82 -12.09
C VAL A 457 -26.10 -7.61 -11.31
N VAL A 458 -25.21 -6.69 -10.97
CA VAL A 458 -25.57 -5.40 -10.35
C VAL A 458 -26.22 -4.46 -11.37
N GLN A 459 -27.43 -4.00 -11.06
CA GLN A 459 -28.15 -2.99 -11.83
C GLN A 459 -27.78 -1.59 -11.32
N TRP A 460 -27.14 -0.80 -12.17
CA TRP A 460 -26.60 0.52 -11.84
C TRP A 460 -27.60 1.65 -12.11
N THR A 461 -27.85 2.48 -11.10
CA THR A 461 -28.69 3.69 -11.19
C THR A 461 -27.85 4.92 -10.87
N ALA A 462 -27.91 5.96 -11.72
CA ALA A 462 -27.12 7.17 -11.52
C ALA A 462 -27.56 7.93 -10.26
N PHE A 463 -26.60 8.24 -9.37
CA PHE A 463 -26.84 8.97 -8.12
C PHE A 463 -27.07 10.45 -8.43
N GLN A 464 -28.34 10.88 -8.48
CA GLN A 464 -28.71 12.21 -9.00
C GLN A 464 -28.11 13.39 -8.22
N ASN A 465 -27.76 13.17 -6.94
CA ASN A 465 -27.43 14.24 -6.01
C ASN A 465 -25.94 14.61 -5.98
N VAL A 466 -25.09 14.14 -6.92
CA VAL A 466 -23.64 14.45 -6.96
C VAL A 466 -23.39 15.97 -6.89
N LYS A 467 -24.10 16.77 -7.70
CA LYS A 467 -23.99 18.23 -7.72
C LYS A 467 -24.55 18.92 -6.47
N GLN A 468 -25.48 18.28 -5.75
CA GLN A 468 -26.03 18.81 -4.51
C GLN A 468 -25.05 18.64 -3.33
N TYR A 469 -24.27 17.55 -3.35
CA TYR A 469 -23.27 17.22 -2.32
C TYR A 469 -21.83 17.52 -2.74
N GLU A 470 -21.65 18.33 -3.78
CA GLU A 470 -20.37 18.83 -4.25
C GLU A 470 -19.76 19.77 -3.20
N ASN A 471 -18.47 19.57 -2.89
CA ASN A 471 -17.75 20.14 -1.74
C ASN A 471 -18.30 19.77 -0.35
N ILE A 472 -19.26 18.84 -0.25
CA ILE A 472 -19.81 18.34 1.02
C ILE A 472 -19.36 16.88 1.23
N TRP A 473 -19.82 15.98 0.34
CA TRP A 473 -19.41 14.58 0.28
C TRP A 473 -18.44 14.31 -0.87
N PHE A 474 -18.60 15.01 -2.00
CA PHE A 474 -17.83 14.81 -3.23
C PHE A 474 -16.86 15.96 -3.50
N PHE A 475 -15.62 15.65 -3.85
CA PHE A 475 -14.56 16.62 -4.18
C PHE A 475 -13.84 16.18 -5.46
N GLY A 476 -13.42 17.13 -6.29
CA GLY A 476 -12.69 16.83 -7.54
C GLY A 476 -13.53 16.26 -8.69
N SER A 477 -14.86 16.35 -8.59
CA SER A 477 -15.91 16.02 -9.58
C SER A 477 -15.58 16.26 -11.06
N ASN A 478 -14.85 17.34 -11.36
CA ASN A 478 -14.48 17.76 -12.72
C ASN A 478 -12.95 17.73 -12.95
N THR A 479 -12.21 16.88 -12.23
CA THR A 479 -10.74 16.79 -12.28
C THR A 479 -10.25 15.35 -12.30
N ALA A 480 -8.96 15.13 -12.59
CA ALA A 480 -8.35 13.80 -12.61
C ALA A 480 -8.37 13.08 -11.24
N ASN A 481 -8.40 13.83 -10.13
CA ASN A 481 -8.47 13.30 -8.77
C ASN A 481 -9.88 13.49 -8.21
N PHE A 482 -10.39 12.49 -7.49
CA PHE A 482 -11.74 12.50 -6.93
C PHE A 482 -11.75 11.99 -5.49
N THR A 483 -12.69 12.44 -4.66
CA THR A 483 -12.86 11.92 -3.30
C THR A 483 -14.31 11.92 -2.86
N ALA A 484 -14.76 10.80 -2.32
CA ALA A 484 -16.04 10.62 -1.64
C ALA A 484 -15.80 10.34 -0.14
N LYS A 485 -16.33 11.19 0.75
CA LYS A 485 -16.20 10.99 2.21
C LYS A 485 -17.05 9.83 2.72
N ASN A 486 -16.65 9.22 3.84
CA ASN A 486 -17.40 8.15 4.52
C ASN A 486 -18.88 8.52 4.80
N ASN A 487 -19.17 9.81 5.02
CA ASN A 487 -20.55 10.32 5.17
C ASN A 487 -21.50 9.91 4.03
N LEU A 488 -21.02 9.70 2.80
CA LEU A 488 -21.81 9.16 1.70
C LEU A 488 -22.34 7.75 2.05
N PHE A 489 -21.44 6.84 2.40
CA PHE A 489 -21.77 5.43 2.64
C PHE A 489 -22.56 5.26 3.94
N VAL A 490 -22.20 5.97 5.01
CA VAL A 490 -22.96 5.97 6.28
C VAL A 490 -24.39 6.50 6.09
N SER A 491 -24.58 7.55 5.29
CA SER A 491 -25.93 8.10 5.01
C SER A 491 -26.77 7.22 4.08
N ASN A 492 -26.14 6.23 3.42
CA ASN A 492 -26.76 5.36 2.43
C ASN A 492 -26.44 3.87 2.72
N ALA A 493 -26.44 3.48 4.00
CA ALA A 493 -25.97 2.17 4.48
C ALA A 493 -26.76 0.93 3.99
N LEU A 494 -27.80 1.13 3.17
CA LEU A 494 -28.53 0.06 2.46
C LEU A 494 -28.00 -0.18 1.04
N ILE A 495 -26.98 0.57 0.60
CA ILE A 495 -26.40 0.50 -0.74
C ILE A 495 -24.98 -0.09 -0.61
N ASN A 496 -24.87 -1.39 -0.86
CA ASN A 496 -23.57 -2.08 -0.85
C ASN A 496 -22.75 -1.73 -2.10
N TYR A 497 -23.36 -1.70 -3.27
CA TYR A 497 -22.64 -1.55 -4.54
C TYR A 497 -22.55 -0.09 -5.00
N TRP A 498 -21.34 0.37 -5.32
CA TRP A 498 -21.10 1.72 -5.82
C TRP A 498 -20.15 1.69 -7.02
N ARG A 499 -20.54 2.38 -8.10
CA ARG A 499 -19.72 2.52 -9.32
C ARG A 499 -19.29 3.97 -9.46
N PHE A 500 -17.98 4.16 -9.64
CA PHE A 500 -17.35 5.45 -9.90
C PHE A 500 -16.84 5.43 -11.34
N GLU A 501 -17.57 6.06 -12.25
CA GLU A 501 -17.14 6.27 -13.63
C GLU A 501 -16.41 7.60 -13.76
N VAL A 502 -15.30 7.62 -14.49
CA VAL A 502 -14.73 8.86 -15.01
C VAL A 502 -14.90 8.90 -16.52
N VAL A 503 -15.28 10.06 -17.04
CA VAL A 503 -15.41 10.34 -18.48
C VAL A 503 -14.47 11.47 -18.84
N TYR A 504 -13.50 11.18 -19.69
CA TYR A 504 -12.64 12.16 -20.34
C TYR A 504 -13.23 12.49 -21.70
N SER A 505 -13.29 13.78 -22.05
CA SER A 505 -13.90 14.25 -23.29
C SER A 505 -13.02 15.27 -24.01
N SER A 506 -12.93 15.16 -25.32
CA SER A 506 -12.28 16.13 -26.21
C SER A 506 -13.25 16.57 -27.33
N SER A 507 -12.76 17.38 -28.28
CA SER A 507 -13.51 17.78 -29.47
C SER A 507 -13.66 16.67 -30.52
N LEU A 508 -12.94 15.55 -30.40
CA LEU A 508 -12.85 14.50 -31.40
C LEU A 508 -13.21 13.10 -30.88
N GLN A 509 -13.05 12.87 -29.58
CA GLN A 509 -13.08 11.55 -28.95
C GLN A 509 -13.43 11.65 -27.46
N ASN A 510 -13.95 10.57 -26.91
CA ASN A 510 -14.14 10.39 -25.48
C ASN A 510 -13.32 9.18 -25.01
N GLY A 511 -13.28 8.97 -23.70
CA GLY A 511 -12.86 7.73 -23.09
C GLY A 511 -13.46 7.64 -21.69
N SER A 512 -13.86 6.45 -21.26
CA SER A 512 -14.32 6.24 -19.90
C SER A 512 -13.84 4.92 -19.33
N SER A 513 -13.72 4.91 -18.00
CA SER A 513 -13.34 3.78 -17.18
C SER A 513 -14.18 3.82 -15.90
N THR A 514 -14.40 2.66 -15.27
CA THR A 514 -15.07 2.57 -13.97
C THR A 514 -14.25 1.75 -12.99
N ILE A 515 -14.50 2.03 -11.72
CA ILE A 515 -14.12 1.17 -10.60
C ILE A 515 -15.38 0.92 -9.76
N ASP A 516 -15.63 -0.35 -9.45
CA ASP A 516 -16.87 -0.81 -8.84
C ASP A 516 -16.57 -1.43 -7.49
N PHE A 517 -17.15 -0.86 -6.44
CA PHE A 517 -16.92 -1.26 -5.06
C PHE A 517 -18.12 -2.01 -4.49
N GLU A 518 -17.83 -3.05 -3.70
CA GLU A 518 -18.76 -3.58 -2.71
C GLU A 518 -18.35 -3.07 -1.32
N ILE A 519 -19.19 -2.22 -0.73
CA ILE A 519 -18.95 -1.57 0.55
C ILE A 519 -19.37 -2.48 1.69
N ASN A 520 -18.40 -3.00 2.44
CA ASN A 520 -18.64 -3.69 3.70
C ASN A 520 -18.48 -2.69 4.86
N GLN A 521 -19.58 -2.33 5.53
CA GLN A 521 -19.56 -1.42 6.68
C GLN A 521 -19.23 -2.10 8.01
N SER A 522 -19.21 -3.44 8.04
CA SER A 522 -18.73 -4.21 9.19
C SER A 522 -17.22 -4.43 9.08
N PRO A 523 -16.45 -4.31 10.17
CA PRO A 523 -15.18 -5.03 10.27
C PRO A 523 -15.44 -6.53 10.10
N GLN A 524 -14.58 -7.22 9.36
CA GLN A 524 -14.40 -8.67 9.46
C GLN A 524 -13.23 -8.95 10.41
#